data_AF-A0A7V9T7Q5-F1
#
_entry.id   AF-A0A7V9T7Q5-F1
#
_cell.length_a   1.000
_cell.length_b   1.000
_cell.length_c   1.000
_cell.angle_alpha   90.00
_cell.angle_beta   90.00
_cell.angle_gamma   90.00
#
_symmetry.space_group_name_H-M   'P 1'
#
loop_
_entity.id
_entity.type
_entity.pdbx_description
1 polymer ?
#
loop_
_entity_poly.entity_id
_entity_poly.type
_entity_poly.pdbx_seq_one_letter_code
_entity_poly.pdbx_strand_id
1 'polypeptide(L)'
;MRRPTYDAELFGRVSERIARFIGTARFLAYMTVFIVVWVLLNIFWPGPADSAPDEFPFIFLTLLLSLQASYAAPLILLAQNRQEGRDRVNLEQDREANARAHADMEFLAREVAGLRMAVGETATRDFLRSELRSLLADLDERAGVGDERPPSHGGPPRT
;
A
#
# COMPACT_ATOMS: atom_id res chain seq x y z
N MET A 1 9.06 8.40 40.84
CA MET A 1 9.12 6.95 40.53
C MET A 1 9.88 6.73 39.22
N ARG A 2 10.99 6.00 39.24
CA ARG A 2 11.69 5.51 38.03
C ARG A 2 10.85 4.37 37.44
N ARG A 3 10.31 4.54 36.23
CA ARG A 3 9.73 3.42 35.48
C ARG A 3 10.90 2.51 35.07
N PRO A 4 10.82 1.18 35.25
CA PRO A 4 11.83 0.29 34.71
C PRO A 4 11.78 0.42 33.19
N THR A 5 12.83 1.02 32.62
CA THR A 5 13.04 1.03 31.17
C THR A 5 13.37 -0.39 30.79
N TYR A 6 12.36 -1.16 30.40
CA TYR A 6 12.59 -2.40 29.67
C TYR A 6 13.36 -2.03 28.40
N ASP A 7 14.52 -2.67 28.16
CA ASP A 7 15.34 -2.45 26.98
C ASP A 7 14.60 -2.94 25.72
N ALA A 8 13.71 -2.07 25.22
CA ALA A 8 12.89 -2.33 24.05
C ALA A 8 13.73 -2.63 22.80
N GLU A 9 14.98 -2.17 22.73
CA GLU A 9 15.91 -2.45 21.63
C GLU A 9 16.58 -3.83 21.70
N LEU A 10 16.90 -4.33 22.90
CA LEU A 10 17.42 -5.70 23.08
C LEU A 10 16.30 -6.71 22.81
N PHE A 11 15.12 -6.47 23.39
CA PHE A 11 13.93 -7.27 23.12
C PHE A 11 13.52 -7.17 21.64
N GLY A 12 13.68 -5.97 21.07
CA GLY A 12 13.66 -5.63 19.65
C GLY A 12 14.20 -6.72 18.75
N ARG A 13 15.51 -6.89 18.85
CA ARG A 13 16.33 -7.76 18.02
C ARG A 13 16.11 -9.24 18.31
N VAL A 14 15.87 -9.59 19.57
CA VAL A 14 15.61 -10.98 19.99
C VAL A 14 14.26 -11.47 19.43
N SER A 15 13.19 -10.68 19.57
CA SER A 15 11.87 -11.06 19.03
C SER A 15 11.89 -11.22 17.50
N GLU A 16 12.59 -10.35 16.77
CA GLU A 16 12.67 -10.44 15.31
C GLU A 16 13.42 -11.71 14.84
N ARG A 17 14.46 -12.11 15.57
CA ARG A 17 15.17 -13.37 15.31
C ARG A 17 14.29 -14.58 15.62
N ILE A 18 13.56 -14.56 16.74
CA ILE A 18 12.63 -15.63 17.12
C ILE A 18 11.48 -15.75 16.12
N ALA A 19 10.89 -14.64 15.69
CA ALA A 19 9.80 -14.62 14.71
C ALA A 19 10.24 -15.24 13.36
N ARG A 20 11.43 -14.86 12.86
CA ARG A 20 12.01 -15.49 11.66
C ARG A 20 12.30 -16.98 11.86
N PHE A 21 12.70 -17.38 13.06
CA PHE A 21 13.02 -18.77 13.36
C PHE A 21 11.77 -19.66 13.42
N ILE A 22 10.72 -19.24 14.12
CA ILE A 22 9.46 -19.99 14.27
C ILE A 22 8.67 -20.05 12.96
N GLY A 23 8.70 -18.98 12.15
CA GLY A 23 7.97 -18.92 10.87
C GLY A 23 8.59 -19.75 9.74
N THR A 24 9.75 -20.37 9.95
CA THR A 24 10.45 -21.13 8.90
C THR A 24 10.15 -22.63 9.02
N ALA A 25 9.81 -23.28 7.89
CA ALA A 25 9.55 -24.74 7.83
C ALA A 25 10.72 -25.61 8.36
N ARG A 26 11.94 -25.05 8.40
CA ARG A 26 13.14 -25.67 8.96
C ARG A 26 13.03 -25.96 10.46
N PHE A 27 12.31 -25.12 11.23
CA PHE A 27 12.13 -25.35 12.68
C PHE A 27 11.28 -26.60 12.92
N LEU A 28 10.16 -26.73 12.20
CA LEU A 28 9.30 -27.91 12.27
C LEU A 28 10.08 -29.17 11.87
N ALA A 29 10.85 -29.12 10.77
CA ALA A 29 11.68 -30.25 10.34
C ALA A 29 12.69 -30.67 11.41
N TYR A 30 13.41 -29.72 12.02
CA TYR A 30 14.37 -30.00 13.10
C TYR A 30 13.69 -30.63 14.32
N MET A 31 12.53 -30.10 14.75
CA MET A 31 11.76 -30.65 15.87
C MET A 31 11.27 -32.07 15.59
N THR A 32 10.77 -32.34 14.38
CA THR A 32 10.37 -33.69 13.98
C THR A 32 11.55 -34.65 13.99
N VAL A 33 12.70 -34.26 13.42
CA VAL A 33 13.92 -35.09 13.43
C VAL A 33 14.38 -35.36 14.86
N PHE A 34 14.36 -34.35 15.74
CA PHE A 34 14.71 -34.51 17.15
C PHE A 34 13.82 -35.54 17.85
N ILE A 35 12.49 -35.43 17.69
CA ILE A 35 11.53 -36.39 18.26
C ILE A 35 11.78 -37.80 17.72
N VAL A 36 11.96 -37.94 16.40
CA VAL A 36 12.21 -39.24 15.77
C VAL A 36 13.51 -39.86 16.29
N VAL A 37 14.61 -39.10 16.33
CA VAL A 37 15.90 -39.57 16.87
C VAL A 37 15.76 -39.99 18.33
N TRP A 38 15.04 -39.23 19.15
CA TRP A 38 14.81 -39.55 20.55
C TRP A 38 14.01 -40.85 20.72
N VAL A 39 12.94 -41.02 19.94
CA VAL A 39 12.14 -42.24 19.93
C VAL A 39 12.98 -43.44 19.49
N LEU A 40 13.80 -43.29 18.45
CA LEU A 40 14.70 -44.35 17.99
C LEU A 40 15.74 -44.72 19.07
N LEU A 41 16.35 -43.74 19.73
CA LEU A 41 17.30 -44.00 20.82
C LEU A 41 16.64 -44.75 21.98
N ASN A 42 15.37 -44.47 22.29
CA ASN A 42 14.64 -45.16 23.35
C ASN A 42 14.25 -46.60 22.94
N ILE A 43 13.82 -46.82 21.69
CA ILE A 43 13.42 -48.14 21.17
C ILE A 43 14.63 -49.07 20.98
N PHE A 44 15.73 -48.56 20.44
CA PHE A 44 16.90 -49.35 20.08
C PHE A 44 17.95 -49.43 21.19
N TRP A 45 17.63 -48.98 22.42
CA TRP A 45 18.56 -49.05 23.54
C TRP A 45 18.82 -50.51 23.96
N PRO A 46 20.04 -51.06 23.80
CA PRO A 46 20.30 -52.48 24.04
C PRO A 46 20.68 -52.80 25.50
N GLY A 47 20.64 -51.82 26.42
CA GLY A 47 21.07 -51.97 27.81
C GLY A 47 20.02 -52.60 28.75
N PRO A 48 20.43 -53.15 29.91
CA PRO A 48 19.50 -53.55 30.97
C PRO A 48 18.61 -52.38 31.40
N ALA A 49 17.38 -52.64 31.84
CA ALA A 49 16.35 -51.64 32.14
C ALA A 49 16.83 -50.47 33.03
N ASP A 50 17.76 -50.73 33.95
CA ASP A 50 18.34 -49.74 34.87
C ASP A 50 19.40 -48.80 34.24
N SER A 51 19.81 -49.09 33.00
CA SER A 51 20.80 -48.30 32.23
C SER A 51 20.17 -47.58 31.04
N ALA A 52 18.86 -47.71 30.86
CA ALA A 52 18.13 -46.91 29.89
C ALA A 52 18.19 -45.44 30.33
N PRO A 53 18.51 -44.49 29.43
CA PRO A 53 18.51 -43.07 29.77
C PRO A 53 17.13 -42.54 30.18
N ASP A 54 16.07 -43.32 29.98
CA ASP A 54 14.71 -43.04 30.45
C ASP A 54 14.07 -44.36 30.93
N GLU A 55 13.99 -44.57 32.25
CA GLU A 55 13.45 -45.78 32.90
C GLU A 55 11.94 -45.96 32.63
N PHE A 56 11.24 -44.88 32.30
CA PHE A 56 9.87 -44.89 31.80
C PHE A 56 9.82 -44.35 30.37
N PRO A 57 9.56 -45.20 29.35
CA PRO A 57 9.56 -44.78 27.96
C PRO A 57 8.72 -43.52 27.75
N PHE A 58 9.38 -42.44 27.28
CA PHE A 58 8.77 -41.18 26.83
C PHE A 58 8.27 -40.20 27.91
N ILE A 59 8.44 -40.49 29.20
CA ILE A 59 8.01 -39.55 30.27
C ILE A 59 8.85 -38.27 30.25
N PHE A 60 10.18 -38.37 30.07
CA PHE A 60 11.02 -37.18 29.96
C PHE A 60 10.69 -36.36 28.71
N LEU A 61 10.42 -37.01 27.58
CA LEU A 61 10.03 -36.33 26.34
C LEU A 61 8.72 -35.57 26.53
N THR A 62 7.74 -36.19 27.20
CA THR A 62 6.45 -35.57 27.49
C THR A 62 6.58 -34.39 28.45
N LEU A 63 7.41 -34.52 29.50
CA LEU A 63 7.71 -33.42 30.42
C LEU A 63 8.41 -32.26 29.70
N LEU A 64 9.38 -32.55 28.84
CA LEU A 64 10.09 -31.55 28.08
C LEU A 64 9.17 -30.83 27.08
N LEU A 65 8.30 -31.56 26.37
CA LEU A 65 7.33 -30.98 25.44
C LEU A 65 6.29 -30.12 26.15
N SER A 66 5.80 -30.54 27.32
CA SER A 66 4.85 -29.74 28.11
C SER A 66 5.47 -28.45 28.63
N LEU A 67 6.73 -28.51 29.10
CA LEU A 67 7.52 -27.32 29.45
C LEU A 67 7.75 -26.44 28.21
N GLN A 68 8.05 -27.04 27.07
CA GLN A 68 8.26 -26.33 25.80
C GLN A 68 7.05 -25.50 25.39
N ALA A 69 5.85 -26.08 25.48
CA ALA A 69 4.61 -25.38 25.21
C ALA A 69 4.35 -24.27 26.25
N SER A 70 4.61 -24.54 27.53
CA SER A 70 4.39 -23.59 28.62
C SER A 70 5.24 -22.33 28.51
N TYR A 71 6.52 -22.44 28.10
CA TYR A 71 7.37 -21.26 27.91
C TYR A 71 7.13 -20.56 26.57
N ALA A 72 6.65 -21.28 25.55
CA ALA A 72 6.35 -20.69 24.25
C ALA A 72 5.18 -19.69 24.33
N ALA A 73 4.13 -20.00 25.09
CA ALA A 73 2.96 -19.13 25.26
C ALA A 73 3.30 -17.68 25.68
N PRO A 74 4.05 -17.42 26.78
CA PRO A 74 4.40 -16.06 27.17
C PRO A 74 5.33 -15.38 26.15
N LEU A 75 6.28 -16.09 25.55
CA LEU A 75 7.13 -15.50 24.51
C LEU A 75 6.33 -15.07 23.28
N ILE A 76 5.35 -15.87 22.87
CA ILE A 76 4.43 -15.56 21.77
C ILE A 76 3.58 -14.33 22.14
N LEU A 77 3.02 -14.27 23.37
CA LEU A 77 2.25 -13.12 23.84
C LEU A 77 3.07 -11.82 23.83
N LEU A 78 4.34 -11.87 24.25
CA LEU A 78 5.22 -10.69 24.18
C LEU A 78 5.56 -10.31 22.73
N ALA A 79 5.74 -11.28 21.83
CA ALA A 79 5.92 -11.00 20.41
C ALA A 79 4.66 -10.37 19.79
N GLN A 80 3.48 -10.86 20.16
CA GLN A 80 2.18 -10.36 19.70
C GLN A 80 1.92 -8.93 20.15
N ASN A 81 2.11 -8.60 21.44
CA ASN A 81 1.94 -7.24 21.98
C ASN A 81 2.76 -6.19 21.20
N ARG A 82 3.92 -6.58 20.67
CA ARG A 82 4.76 -5.68 19.88
C ARG A 82 4.29 -5.54 18.44
N GLN A 83 3.82 -6.62 17.81
CA GLN A 83 3.21 -6.54 16.48
C GLN A 83 1.97 -5.65 16.52
N GLU A 84 1.09 -5.83 17.51
CA GLU A 84 -0.10 -5.00 17.70
C GLU A 84 0.23 -3.51 17.87
N GLY A 85 1.32 -3.19 18.58
CA GLY A 85 1.79 -1.81 18.71
C GLY A 85 2.22 -1.19 17.37
N ARG A 86 2.92 -1.96 16.52
CA ARG A 86 3.35 -1.50 15.18
C ARG A 86 2.16 -1.40 14.23
N ASP A 87 1.25 -2.37 14.27
CA ASP A 87 0.04 -2.40 13.46
C ASP A 87 -0.87 -1.21 13.81
N ARG A 88 -0.97 -0.84 15.09
CA ARG A 88 -1.69 0.37 15.52
C ARG A 88 -1.13 1.64 14.88
N VAL A 89 0.20 1.83 14.93
CA VAL A 89 0.83 3.03 14.33
C VAL A 89 0.63 3.07 12.82
N ASN A 90 0.78 1.93 12.14
CA ASN A 90 0.53 1.84 10.71
C ASN A 90 -0.94 2.19 10.36
N LEU A 91 -1.90 1.71 11.15
CA LEU A 91 -3.32 2.02 10.97
C LEU A 91 -3.63 3.50 11.22
N GLU A 92 -2.99 4.14 12.20
CA GLU A 92 -3.13 5.57 12.44
C GLU A 92 -2.59 6.39 11.27
N GLN A 93 -1.40 6.05 10.76
CA GLN A 93 -0.81 6.70 9.59
C GLN A 93 -1.66 6.53 8.34
N ASP A 94 -2.20 5.33 8.11
CA ASP A 94 -3.07 5.06 6.96
C ASP A 94 -4.36 5.87 7.03
N ARG A 95 -4.95 6.01 8.23
CA ARG A 95 -6.12 6.88 8.45
C ARG A 95 -5.80 8.34 8.15
N GLU A 96 -4.67 8.86 8.64
CA GLU A 96 -4.26 10.24 8.34
C GLU A 96 -4.01 10.45 6.84
N ALA A 97 -3.32 9.51 6.19
CA ALA A 97 -3.06 9.57 4.75
C ALA A 97 -4.37 9.56 3.95
N ASN A 98 -5.32 8.70 4.32
CA ASN A 98 -6.61 8.62 3.66
C ASN A 98 -7.45 9.90 3.87
N ALA A 99 -7.41 10.49 5.08
CA ALA A 99 -8.06 11.77 5.34
C ALA A 99 -7.48 12.90 4.49
N ARG A 100 -6.15 12.96 4.33
CA ARG A 100 -5.48 13.92 3.42
C ARG A 100 -5.86 13.68 1.97
N ALA A 101 -5.85 12.42 1.51
CA ALA A 101 -6.24 12.07 0.15
C ALA A 101 -7.69 12.46 -0.16
N HIS A 102 -8.62 12.29 0.80
CA HIS A 102 -9.99 12.77 0.66
C HIS A 102 -10.06 14.29 0.52
N ALA A 103 -9.34 15.04 1.35
CA ALA A 103 -9.31 16.51 1.26
C ALA A 103 -8.70 17.00 -0.06
N ASP A 104 -7.63 16.35 -0.53
CA ASP A 104 -6.99 16.66 -1.82
C ASP A 104 -7.94 16.39 -2.99
N MET A 105 -8.68 15.28 -2.95
CA MET A 105 -9.72 14.99 -3.95
C MET A 105 -10.83 16.04 -3.95
N GLU A 106 -11.30 16.49 -2.78
CA GLU A 106 -12.30 17.56 -2.68
C GLU A 106 -11.78 18.91 -3.17
N PHE A 107 -10.50 19.20 -2.93
CA PHE A 107 -9.85 20.40 -3.46
C PHE A 107 -9.76 20.34 -4.98
N LEU A 108 -9.22 19.24 -5.53
CA LEU A 108 -9.10 19.04 -6.97
C LEU A 108 -10.48 19.04 -7.64
N ALA A 109 -11.51 18.44 -7.04
CA ALA A 109 -12.86 18.47 -7.58
C ALA A 109 -13.42 19.90 -7.67
N ARG A 110 -13.17 20.73 -6.65
CA ARG A 110 -13.56 22.15 -6.66
C ARG A 110 -12.79 22.95 -7.70
N GLU A 111 -11.48 22.75 -7.80
CA GLU A 111 -10.65 23.39 -8.82
C GLU A 111 -11.10 22.99 -10.24
N VAL A 112 -11.36 21.71 -10.49
CA VAL A 112 -11.87 21.23 -11.79
C VAL A 112 -13.26 21.81 -12.08
N ALA A 113 -14.14 21.92 -11.08
CA ALA A 113 -15.44 22.57 -11.26
C ALA A 113 -15.29 24.06 -11.61
N GLY A 114 -14.39 24.78 -10.92
CA GLY A 114 -14.08 26.19 -11.21
C GLY A 114 -13.48 26.37 -12.60
N LEU A 115 -12.48 25.56 -12.96
CA LEU A 115 -11.87 25.55 -14.29
C LEU A 115 -12.93 25.28 -15.38
N ARG A 116 -13.82 24.31 -15.16
CA ARG A 116 -14.91 24.00 -16.09
C ARG A 116 -15.86 25.19 -16.29
N MET A 117 -16.20 25.92 -15.22
CA MET A 117 -17.05 27.11 -15.32
C MET A 117 -16.33 28.23 -16.09
N ALA A 118 -15.07 28.53 -15.75
CA ALA A 118 -14.27 29.55 -16.42
C ALA A 118 -14.05 29.26 -17.93
N VAL A 119 -13.80 27.99 -18.28
CA VAL A 119 -13.73 27.53 -19.68
C VAL A 119 -15.10 27.59 -20.35
N GLY A 120 -16.17 27.24 -19.63
CA GLY A 120 -17.54 27.33 -20.12
C GLY A 120 -17.94 28.75 -20.51
N GLU A 121 -17.53 29.76 -19.73
CA GLU A 121 -17.79 31.17 -20.02
C GLU A 121 -16.98 31.67 -21.23
N THR A 122 -15.69 31.34 -21.30
CA THR A 122 -14.78 31.82 -22.36
C THR A 122 -14.92 31.07 -23.70
N ALA A 123 -15.42 29.84 -23.70
CA ALA A 123 -15.65 29.03 -24.90
C ALA A 123 -17.14 28.86 -25.21
N THR A 124 -17.95 29.89 -24.97
CA THR A 124 -19.36 29.82 -25.36
C THR A 124 -19.46 29.66 -26.88
N ARG A 125 -20.32 28.75 -27.36
CA ARG A 125 -20.57 28.50 -28.79
C ARG A 125 -20.76 29.79 -29.58
N ASP A 126 -21.38 30.79 -28.97
CA ASP A 126 -21.63 32.08 -29.59
C ASP A 126 -20.37 32.93 -29.78
N PHE A 127 -19.38 32.83 -28.89
CA PHE A 127 -18.06 33.46 -29.05
C PHE A 127 -17.23 32.77 -30.15
N LEU A 128 -17.17 31.43 -30.11
CA LEU A 128 -16.53 30.64 -31.20
C LEU A 128 -17.21 30.91 -32.55
N ARG A 129 -18.53 31.09 -32.55
CA ARG A 129 -19.31 31.40 -33.75
C ARG A 129 -19.14 32.84 -34.22
N SER A 130 -19.01 33.81 -33.31
CA SER A 130 -18.73 35.20 -33.66
C SER A 130 -17.33 35.33 -34.23
N GLU A 131 -16.33 34.64 -33.67
CA GLU A 131 -14.97 34.68 -34.22
C GLU A 131 -14.82 33.93 -35.53
N LEU A 132 -15.49 32.79 -35.70
CA LEU A 132 -15.55 32.15 -37.02
C LEU A 132 -16.21 33.07 -38.07
N ARG A 133 -17.27 33.80 -37.72
CA ARG A 133 -17.92 34.76 -38.64
C ARG A 133 -17.07 35.98 -38.92
N SER A 134 -16.44 36.54 -37.89
CA SER A 134 -15.52 37.66 -37.98
C SER A 134 -14.38 37.33 -38.94
N LEU A 135 -13.70 36.19 -38.74
CA LEU A 135 -12.62 35.73 -39.61
C LEU A 135 -13.09 35.45 -41.05
N LEU A 136 -14.28 34.88 -41.23
CA LEU A 136 -14.85 34.66 -42.55
C LEU A 136 -15.17 35.98 -43.27
N ALA A 137 -15.74 36.95 -42.57
CA ALA A 137 -16.02 38.28 -43.14
C ALA A 137 -14.74 39.00 -43.54
N ASP A 138 -13.70 38.92 -42.71
CA ASP A 138 -12.39 39.53 -42.98
C ASP A 138 -11.71 38.90 -44.22
N LEU A 139 -11.92 37.61 -44.46
CA LEU A 139 -11.46 36.92 -45.67
C LEU A 139 -12.29 37.29 -46.92
N ASP A 140 -13.61 37.42 -46.77
CA ASP A 140 -14.52 37.78 -47.86
C ASP A 140 -14.29 39.23 -48.32
N GLU A 141 -14.02 40.15 -47.39
CA GLU A 141 -13.66 41.53 -47.70
C GLU A 141 -12.31 41.61 -48.45
N ARG A 142 -11.31 40.82 -48.03
CA ARG A 142 -10.05 40.69 -48.78
C ARG A 142 -10.23 40.08 -50.16
N ALA A 143 -11.20 39.17 -50.34
CA ALA A 143 -11.54 38.60 -51.63
C ALA A 143 -12.32 39.57 -52.52
N GLY A 144 -13.24 40.37 -51.94
CA GLY A 144 -14.10 41.34 -52.63
C GLY A 144 -13.38 42.61 -53.07
N VAL A 145 -12.35 43.04 -52.33
CA VAL A 145 -11.44 44.12 -52.76
C VAL A 145 -10.69 43.77 -54.07
N GLY A 146 -10.71 42.50 -54.49
CA GLY A 146 -10.20 42.07 -55.80
C GLY A 146 -11.13 42.32 -57.00
N ASP A 147 -12.42 42.68 -56.80
CA ASP A 147 -13.44 42.68 -57.88
C ASP A 147 -14.05 44.05 -58.24
N GLU A 148 -13.58 45.17 -57.68
CA GLU A 148 -14.01 46.50 -58.11
C GLU A 148 -13.45 46.85 -59.51
N ARG A 149 -14.16 46.42 -60.57
CA ARG A 149 -14.01 46.96 -61.93
C ARG A 149 -14.64 48.37 -61.98
N PRO A 150 -13.91 49.40 -62.47
CA PRO A 150 -14.42 50.77 -62.50
C PRO A 150 -15.61 50.91 -63.48
N PRO A 151 -16.58 51.79 -63.19
CA PRO A 151 -17.82 51.88 -63.95
C PRO A 151 -17.58 52.44 -65.36
N SER A 152 -18.08 51.74 -66.38
CA SER A 152 -17.97 52.16 -67.78
C SER A 152 -18.87 53.36 -68.06
N HIS A 153 -18.26 54.50 -68.41
CA HIS A 153 -18.94 55.68 -68.93
C HIS A 153 -19.55 55.39 -70.32
N GLY A 154 -20.88 55.33 -70.41
CA GLY A 154 -21.63 55.27 -71.66
C GLY A 154 -22.12 56.67 -72.08
N GLY A 155 -21.69 57.11 -73.27
CA GLY A 155 -21.81 58.48 -73.78
C GLY A 155 -23.21 58.97 -74.21
N PRO A 156 -23.31 60.23 -74.67
CA PRO A 156 -24.57 61.00 -74.73
C PRO A 156 -25.47 60.65 -75.93
N PRO A 157 -26.79 60.96 -75.84
CA PRO A 157 -27.76 60.63 -76.87
C PRO A 157 -27.68 61.58 -78.08
N ARG A 158 -27.81 61.03 -79.29
CA ARG A 158 -27.95 61.79 -80.54
C ARG A 158 -29.43 61.95 -80.90
N THR A 159 -29.81 63.21 -81.07
CA THR A 159 -30.87 63.82 -81.93
C THR A 159 -32.16 63.07 -82.16
#